data_AF-A0A367X622-F1
#
_entry.id   AF-A0A367X622-F1
#
_cell.length_a   1.000
_cell.length_b   1.000
_cell.length_c   1.000
_cell.angle_alpha   90.00
_cell.angle_beta   90.00
_cell.angle_gamma   90.00
#
_symmetry.space_group_name_H-M   'P 1'
#
loop_
_entity.id
_entity.type
_entity.pdbx_description
1 polymer ?
#
loop_
_entity_poly.entity_id
_entity_poly.type
_entity_poly.pdbx_seq_one_letter_code
_entity_poly.pdbx_strand_id
1 'polypeptide(L)'
;MKIWLFGLALILGAISPVSAHEIKNCKCDEACFTDEISHLACDRDKVRFSAKGLPDPSHPVMTGITASNQQFPAAHDFEFEILQHPQLASRPTMTEAGPVGVAINGVPIFDPSTQGPVNPQTGKRPSAFTEGELDECGGHAGRGDDYHYHIAPRCLINDLGRQWIDIDKKPVGYAMDSFPILALGWFEPANSVESLLDACRGMKDDKGSYFYNVKTTPDWNVLNCLSGTPRGFARDRWTMRRDRTGQDIVGLPIPFEIKTASSQSFRGDVCRVMTGTLRGEQLLQSNGTTKRIDRQDGALFYCNAACYGLFFEADRASSIRGRAIYYDYIDDACPAGFDLASLAIFEPYLGSAQSRKGPAGTGKAGPGPKPRPDGQKGNGPPPRN
;
A
#
# COMPACT_ATOMS: atom_id res chain seq x y z
N MET A 1 41.15 -14.24 -74.23
CA MET A 1 40.55 -12.98 -73.77
C MET A 1 39.05 -13.14 -73.66
N LYS A 2 38.53 -13.37 -72.44
CA LYS A 2 37.20 -12.98 -71.98
C LYS A 2 37.22 -13.12 -70.46
N ILE A 3 36.74 -12.05 -69.82
CA ILE A 3 36.72 -11.72 -68.40
C ILE A 3 35.80 -12.73 -67.65
N TRP A 4 35.74 -12.80 -66.32
CA TRP A 4 34.63 -12.25 -65.54
C TRP A 4 34.97 -12.27 -64.05
N LEU A 5 34.77 -11.11 -63.41
CA LEU A 5 35.03 -10.81 -62.01
C LEU A 5 34.11 -11.62 -61.08
N PHE A 6 34.69 -12.16 -60.01
CA PHE A 6 33.91 -12.63 -58.85
C PHE A 6 33.43 -11.42 -58.04
N GLY A 7 32.12 -11.16 -58.08
CA GLY A 7 31.46 -10.20 -57.20
C GLY A 7 31.35 -10.77 -55.79
N LEU A 8 31.97 -10.08 -54.83
CA LEU A 8 31.82 -10.33 -53.40
C LEU A 8 30.43 -9.84 -52.98
N ALA A 9 29.50 -10.75 -52.70
CA ALA A 9 28.19 -10.41 -52.16
C ALA A 9 28.35 -9.94 -50.71
N LEU A 10 28.23 -8.63 -50.48
CA LEU A 10 28.12 -8.04 -49.15
C LEU A 10 26.74 -8.43 -48.59
N ILE A 11 26.70 -9.39 -47.67
CA ILE A 11 25.50 -9.67 -46.88
C ILE A 11 25.37 -8.50 -45.88
N LEU A 12 24.58 -7.49 -46.22
CA LEU A 12 24.06 -6.55 -45.23
C LEU A 12 23.08 -7.31 -44.34
N GLY A 13 23.55 -7.76 -43.18
CA GLY A 13 22.68 -8.18 -42.11
C GLY A 13 21.82 -6.99 -41.69
N ALA A 14 20.50 -7.09 -41.87
CA ALA A 14 19.56 -6.14 -41.30
C ALA A 14 19.70 -6.22 -39.78
N ILE A 15 20.26 -5.17 -39.18
CA ILE A 15 20.20 -4.96 -37.74
C ILE A 15 18.76 -4.53 -37.47
N SER A 16 17.88 -5.48 -37.12
CA SER A 16 16.57 -5.14 -36.57
C SER A 16 16.79 -4.24 -35.34
N PRO A 17 16.05 -3.13 -35.17
CA PRO A 17 16.17 -2.34 -33.96
C PRO A 17 15.72 -3.22 -32.80
N VAL A 18 16.69 -3.65 -31.99
CA VAL A 18 16.45 -4.10 -30.63
C VAL A 18 15.83 -2.91 -29.89
N SER A 19 14.76 -3.16 -29.13
CA SER A 19 14.08 -2.22 -28.21
C SER A 19 12.80 -1.50 -28.65
N ALA A 20 11.99 -2.09 -29.56
CA ALA A 20 10.60 -1.64 -29.68
C ALA A 20 9.76 -2.11 -28.47
N HIS A 21 9.61 -1.26 -27.45
CA HIS A 21 8.76 -1.53 -26.28
C HIS A 21 7.30 -1.13 -26.51
N GLU A 22 6.67 -1.61 -27.59
CA GLU A 22 5.23 -1.42 -27.74
C GLU A 22 4.50 -2.05 -26.55
N ILE A 23 3.78 -1.22 -25.78
CA ILE A 23 3.03 -1.70 -24.62
C ILE A 23 1.64 -2.18 -25.04
N LYS A 24 1.10 -3.17 -24.31
CA LYS A 24 -0.26 -3.61 -24.54
C LYS A 24 -1.26 -2.69 -23.82
N ASN A 25 -2.04 -1.93 -24.58
CA ASN A 25 -3.17 -1.19 -24.03
C ASN A 25 -4.40 -2.11 -23.96
N CYS A 26 -4.78 -2.52 -22.76
CA CYS A 26 -5.85 -3.49 -22.54
C CYS A 26 -6.75 -3.14 -21.35
N LYS A 27 -6.95 -1.83 -21.09
CA LYS A 27 -7.80 -1.34 -19.99
C LYS A 27 -9.24 -1.86 -20.02
N CYS A 28 -9.72 -2.30 -21.19
CA CYS A 28 -11.06 -2.82 -21.40
C CYS A 28 -11.12 -4.34 -21.61
N ASP A 29 -10.00 -5.02 -21.38
CA ASP A 29 -9.92 -6.47 -21.44
C ASP A 29 -9.96 -6.99 -20.00
N GLU A 30 -10.96 -7.82 -19.66
CA GLU A 30 -11.02 -8.48 -18.35
C GLU A 30 -9.77 -9.31 -18.09
N ALA A 31 -9.14 -9.88 -19.14
CA ALA A 31 -7.89 -10.63 -19.02
C ALA A 31 -6.66 -9.75 -18.72
N CYS A 32 -6.85 -8.44 -18.54
CA CYS A 32 -5.83 -7.51 -18.07
C CYS A 32 -5.98 -7.09 -16.60
N PHE A 33 -6.95 -7.67 -15.90
CA PHE A 33 -7.13 -7.56 -14.46
C PHE A 33 -7.05 -8.94 -13.82
N THR A 34 -6.78 -8.99 -12.53
CA THR A 34 -6.86 -10.22 -11.75
C THR A 34 -8.29 -10.39 -11.20
N ASP A 35 -8.57 -11.53 -10.57
CA ASP A 35 -9.92 -11.93 -10.16
C ASP A 35 -10.45 -11.20 -8.92
N GLU A 36 -9.61 -10.42 -8.22
CA GLU A 36 -10.03 -9.52 -7.14
C GLU A 36 -10.82 -8.29 -7.63
N ILE A 37 -10.76 -8.01 -8.94
CA ILE A 37 -11.54 -6.95 -9.58
C ILE A 37 -12.94 -7.45 -9.96
N SER A 38 -13.93 -6.58 -9.81
CA SER A 38 -15.32 -6.83 -10.20
C SER A 38 -15.94 -5.64 -10.93
N HIS A 39 -17.06 -5.88 -11.62
CA HIS A 39 -17.84 -4.85 -12.31
C HIS A 39 -17.03 -4.00 -13.30
N LEU A 40 -16.12 -4.62 -14.06
CA LEU A 40 -15.40 -3.93 -15.12
C LEU A 40 -16.39 -3.41 -16.15
N ALA A 41 -16.40 -2.10 -16.35
CA ALA A 41 -17.26 -1.42 -17.30
C ALA A 41 -16.44 -0.44 -18.12
N CYS A 42 -16.54 -0.58 -19.45
CA CYS A 42 -15.86 0.29 -20.39
C CYS A 42 -16.84 1.13 -21.18
N ASP A 43 -16.61 2.44 -21.16
CA ASP A 43 -17.21 3.40 -22.08
C ASP A 43 -16.11 4.02 -22.95
N ARG A 44 -16.49 4.89 -23.90
CA ARG A 44 -15.55 5.50 -24.84
C ARG A 44 -14.43 6.31 -24.16
N ASP A 45 -14.73 6.91 -23.02
CA ASP A 45 -13.83 7.87 -22.37
C ASP A 45 -13.12 7.26 -21.16
N LYS A 46 -13.73 6.26 -20.53
CA LYS A 46 -13.34 5.77 -19.20
C LYS A 46 -13.56 4.26 -19.03
N VAL A 47 -12.79 3.72 -18.11
CA VAL A 47 -12.90 2.38 -17.55
C VAL A 47 -13.26 2.52 -16.08
N ARG A 48 -14.24 1.76 -15.62
CA ARG A 48 -14.64 1.69 -14.21
C ARG A 48 -14.56 0.26 -13.72
N PHE A 49 -14.20 0.08 -12.47
CA PHE A 49 -14.20 -1.22 -11.82
C PHE A 49 -14.28 -1.06 -10.30
N SER A 50 -14.64 -2.14 -9.61
CA SER A 50 -14.74 -2.22 -8.16
C SER A 50 -13.74 -3.22 -7.60
N ALA A 51 -13.25 -2.99 -6.39
CA ALA A 51 -12.35 -3.90 -5.70
C ALA A 51 -12.53 -3.85 -4.19
N LYS A 52 -12.06 -4.90 -3.51
CA LYS A 52 -12.00 -4.94 -2.05
C LYS A 52 -10.72 -4.37 -1.45
N GLY A 53 -9.76 -3.97 -2.28
CA GLY A 53 -8.48 -3.39 -1.84
C GLY A 53 -7.59 -4.38 -1.10
N LEU A 54 -7.79 -5.68 -1.33
CA LEU A 54 -6.96 -6.75 -0.79
C LEU A 54 -6.38 -7.55 -1.97
N PRO A 55 -5.11 -7.96 -1.90
CA PRO A 55 -4.54 -8.84 -2.91
C PRO A 55 -4.99 -10.30 -2.72
N ASP A 56 -4.52 -11.17 -3.60
CA ASP A 56 -4.68 -12.62 -3.51
C ASP A 56 -4.40 -13.13 -2.08
N PRO A 57 -5.27 -14.00 -1.51
CA PRO A 57 -5.13 -14.50 -0.14
C PRO A 57 -3.82 -15.25 0.16
N SER A 58 -3.10 -15.71 -0.86
CA SER A 58 -1.79 -16.34 -0.72
C SER A 58 -0.64 -15.35 -0.48
N HIS A 59 -0.86 -14.05 -0.73
CA HIS A 59 0.15 -13.02 -0.49
C HIS A 59 0.42 -12.88 1.01
N PRO A 60 1.69 -12.85 1.46
CA PRO A 60 2.06 -12.72 2.87
C PRO A 60 1.87 -11.29 3.41
N VAL A 61 0.68 -10.73 3.26
CA VAL A 61 0.37 -9.35 3.66
C VAL A 61 0.74 -9.11 5.12
N MET A 62 1.29 -7.92 5.41
CA MET A 62 1.80 -7.49 6.72
C MET A 62 3.05 -8.21 7.25
N THR A 63 3.41 -9.37 6.71
CA THR A 63 4.59 -10.13 7.16
C THR A 63 5.87 -9.39 6.77
N GLY A 64 6.84 -9.32 7.69
CA GLY A 64 8.12 -8.65 7.45
C GLY A 64 8.15 -7.16 7.81
N ILE A 65 7.00 -6.55 8.13
CA ILE A 65 6.95 -5.20 8.70
C ILE A 65 7.67 -5.19 10.04
N THR A 66 8.55 -4.21 10.27
CA THR A 66 9.32 -4.04 11.51
C THR A 66 8.89 -2.81 12.32
N ALA A 67 8.27 -1.83 11.66
CA ALA A 67 7.69 -0.63 12.26
C ALA A 67 6.18 -0.60 11.97
N SER A 68 5.41 -1.36 12.76
CA SER A 68 3.97 -1.48 12.58
C SER A 68 3.22 -0.27 13.13
N ASN A 69 2.18 0.16 12.43
CA ASN A 69 1.18 1.12 12.93
C ASN A 69 0.01 0.43 13.66
N GLN A 70 0.04 -0.90 13.81
CA GLN A 70 -1.01 -1.73 14.42
C GLN A 70 -2.36 -1.72 13.69
N GLN A 71 -2.33 -1.46 12.38
CA GLN A 71 -3.47 -1.60 11.49
C GLN A 71 -3.47 -3.01 10.89
N PHE A 72 -4.66 -3.50 10.55
CA PHE A 72 -4.84 -4.82 9.96
C PHE A 72 -5.51 -4.67 8.60
N PRO A 73 -5.12 -5.41 7.56
CA PRO A 73 -5.82 -5.36 6.28
C PRO A 73 -7.32 -5.65 6.45
N ALA A 74 -8.17 -4.79 5.90
CA ALA A 74 -9.60 -4.97 5.86
C ALA A 74 -10.13 -4.79 4.44
N ALA A 75 -11.23 -5.49 4.14
CA ALA A 75 -11.93 -5.29 2.89
C ALA A 75 -12.62 -3.93 2.89
N HIS A 76 -12.39 -3.17 1.82
CA HIS A 76 -13.00 -1.87 1.53
C HIS A 76 -13.98 -2.02 0.36
N ASP A 77 -14.73 -0.98 0.03
CA ASP A 77 -15.54 -0.92 -1.18
C ASP A 77 -15.00 0.17 -2.12
N PHE A 78 -13.93 -0.15 -2.83
CA PHE A 78 -13.35 0.76 -3.79
C PHE A 78 -14.14 0.76 -5.11
N GLU A 79 -14.32 1.95 -5.67
CA GLU A 79 -14.77 2.19 -7.04
C GLU A 79 -13.74 3.06 -7.74
N PHE A 80 -13.12 2.54 -8.80
CA PHE A 80 -12.08 3.23 -9.56
C PHE A 80 -12.61 3.72 -10.91
N GLU A 81 -12.05 4.82 -11.40
CA GLU A 81 -12.32 5.39 -12.73
C GLU A 81 -11.00 5.81 -13.40
N ILE A 82 -10.66 5.15 -14.52
CA ILE A 82 -9.44 5.38 -15.31
C ILE A 82 -9.82 5.92 -16.69
N LEU A 83 -9.11 6.91 -17.22
CA LEU A 83 -9.32 7.36 -18.61
C LEU A 83 -8.81 6.34 -19.62
N GLN A 84 -9.57 6.17 -20.71
CA GLN A 84 -9.13 5.48 -21.92
C GLN A 84 -7.94 6.22 -22.57
N HIS A 85 -8.04 7.55 -22.65
CA HIS A 85 -7.08 8.41 -23.36
C HIS A 85 -6.49 9.49 -22.44
N PRO A 86 -5.56 9.13 -21.53
CA PRO A 86 -4.84 10.11 -20.72
C PRO A 86 -3.98 11.03 -21.60
N GLN A 87 -3.77 12.26 -21.14
CA GLN A 87 -2.95 13.25 -21.82
C GLN A 87 -1.85 13.76 -20.89
N LEU A 88 -0.67 13.95 -21.47
CA LEU A 88 0.45 14.59 -20.77
C LEU A 88 0.07 16.03 -20.43
N ALA A 89 0.37 16.43 -19.20
CA ALA A 89 0.28 17.81 -18.78
C ALA A 89 1.46 18.63 -19.31
N SER A 90 1.33 19.95 -19.32
CA SER A 90 2.44 20.85 -19.68
C SER A 90 3.59 20.81 -18.65
N ARG A 91 3.28 20.39 -17.42
CA ARG A 91 4.24 20.19 -16.32
C ARG A 91 3.79 19.01 -15.45
N PRO A 92 4.72 18.18 -14.96
CA PRO A 92 4.38 17.13 -14.01
C PRO A 92 3.87 17.68 -12.68
N THR A 93 3.03 16.90 -12.01
CA THR A 93 2.56 17.15 -10.65
C THR A 93 3.33 16.28 -9.66
N MET A 94 3.95 16.88 -8.65
CA MET A 94 4.59 16.12 -7.58
C MET A 94 3.55 15.38 -6.75
N THR A 95 3.86 14.15 -6.36
CA THR A 95 3.00 13.37 -5.47
C THR A 95 3.18 13.84 -4.02
N GLU A 96 2.13 13.64 -3.23
CA GLU A 96 2.13 13.82 -1.78
C GLU A 96 1.69 12.51 -1.12
N ALA A 97 1.90 12.39 0.19
CA ALA A 97 1.46 11.21 0.95
C ALA A 97 -0.04 10.93 0.72
N GLY A 98 -0.34 9.80 0.08
CA GLY A 98 -1.69 9.44 -0.35
C GLY A 98 -1.66 8.58 -1.62
N PRO A 99 -2.84 8.23 -2.16
CA PRO A 99 -2.94 7.40 -3.36
C PRO A 99 -2.37 8.12 -4.58
N VAL A 100 -1.65 7.38 -5.42
CA VAL A 100 -1.06 7.81 -6.69
C VAL A 100 -1.46 6.90 -7.85
N GLY A 101 -2.14 5.78 -7.58
CA GLY A 101 -2.63 4.85 -8.58
C GLY A 101 -3.36 3.66 -7.97
N VAL A 102 -3.63 2.66 -8.80
CA VAL A 102 -4.24 1.38 -8.41
C VAL A 102 -3.60 0.26 -9.22
N ALA A 103 -3.27 -0.84 -8.56
CA ALA A 103 -2.77 -2.05 -9.21
C ALA A 103 -3.91 -2.80 -9.91
N ILE A 104 -3.60 -3.69 -10.85
CA ILE A 104 -4.63 -4.43 -11.60
C ILE A 104 -5.41 -5.45 -10.75
N ASN A 105 -5.00 -5.69 -9.50
CA ASN A 105 -5.75 -6.42 -8.48
C ASN A 105 -6.61 -5.52 -7.58
N GLY A 106 -6.70 -4.23 -7.90
CA GLY A 106 -7.54 -3.29 -7.18
C GLY A 106 -7.02 -2.83 -5.83
N VAL A 107 -5.78 -3.19 -5.49
CA VAL A 107 -5.07 -2.61 -4.34
C VAL A 107 -4.57 -1.21 -4.72
N PRO A 108 -4.88 -0.16 -3.94
CA PRO A 108 -4.34 1.17 -4.16
C PRO A 108 -2.80 1.19 -4.13
N ILE A 109 -2.22 2.10 -4.90
CA ILE A 109 -0.79 2.41 -4.88
C ILE A 109 -0.66 3.82 -4.32
N PHE A 110 0.16 3.97 -3.28
CA PHE A 110 0.40 5.22 -2.58
C PHE A 110 1.80 5.75 -2.88
N ASP A 111 1.98 7.06 -2.65
CA ASP A 111 3.29 7.70 -2.67
C ASP A 111 4.26 6.98 -1.71
N PRO A 112 5.54 6.78 -2.08
CA PRO A 112 6.47 5.96 -1.29
C PRO A 112 6.80 6.53 0.09
N SER A 113 6.37 7.74 0.42
CA SER A 113 6.62 8.37 1.70
C SER A 113 5.65 7.95 2.81
N THR A 114 6.14 8.00 4.05
CA THR A 114 5.30 7.83 5.24
C THR A 114 4.38 9.04 5.42
N GLN A 115 3.32 8.89 6.21
CA GLN A 115 2.50 10.02 6.66
C GLN A 115 3.16 10.85 7.78
N GLY A 116 4.39 10.48 8.19
CA GLY A 116 5.20 11.17 9.21
C GLY A 116 5.64 12.57 8.76
N PRO A 117 6.12 13.42 9.70
CA PRO A 117 6.46 14.81 9.40
C PRO A 117 7.51 14.93 8.30
N VAL A 118 7.44 16.03 7.55
CA VAL A 118 8.47 16.39 6.58
C VAL A 118 9.79 16.59 7.31
N ASN A 119 10.84 15.92 6.85
CA ASN A 119 12.19 16.11 7.35
C ASN A 119 12.64 17.55 7.02
N PRO A 120 12.96 18.38 8.02
CA PRO A 120 13.30 19.78 7.79
C PRO A 120 14.58 19.98 6.96
N GLN A 121 15.50 19.02 6.98
CA GLN A 121 16.76 19.08 6.24
C GLN A 121 16.59 18.73 4.76
N THR A 122 15.76 17.73 4.45
CA THR A 122 15.57 17.25 3.06
C THR A 122 14.34 17.83 2.38
N GLY A 123 13.42 18.42 3.14
CA GLY A 123 12.12 18.90 2.64
C GLY A 123 11.19 17.78 2.18
N LYS A 124 11.54 16.51 2.44
CA LYS A 124 10.77 15.32 2.05
C LYS A 124 10.35 14.51 3.27
N ARG A 125 9.27 13.76 3.14
CA ARG A 125 8.89 12.77 4.16
C ARG A 125 9.80 11.53 4.04
N PRO A 126 10.05 10.79 5.14
CA PRO A 126 10.77 9.52 5.09
C PRO A 126 10.09 8.50 4.17
N SER A 127 10.83 7.53 3.65
CA SER A 127 10.23 6.45 2.84
C SER A 127 9.66 5.36 3.75
N ALA A 128 8.44 4.90 3.47
CA ALA A 128 7.83 3.77 4.19
C ALA A 128 8.68 2.50 4.09
N PHE A 129 9.37 2.29 2.96
CA PHE A 129 10.30 1.18 2.80
C PHE A 129 11.48 1.27 3.77
N THR A 130 12.17 2.42 3.82
CA THR A 130 13.36 2.57 4.68
C THR A 130 13.03 2.63 6.16
N GLU A 131 11.81 3.07 6.51
CA GLU A 131 11.32 3.06 7.89
C GLU A 131 10.84 1.67 8.34
N GLY A 132 10.84 0.67 7.45
CA GLY A 132 10.44 -0.70 7.79
C GLY A 132 8.94 -0.89 7.99
N GLU A 133 8.13 -0.02 7.39
CA GLU A 133 6.67 -0.03 7.50
C GLU A 133 5.99 -0.97 6.49
N LEU A 134 6.74 -1.55 5.55
CA LEU A 134 6.20 -2.36 4.44
C LEU A 134 6.44 -3.85 4.63
N ASP A 135 5.49 -4.64 4.16
CA ASP A 135 5.57 -6.08 4.10
C ASP A 135 6.41 -6.57 2.90
N GLU A 136 6.55 -7.89 2.80
CA GLU A 136 7.31 -8.54 1.72
C GLU A 136 6.79 -8.22 0.30
N CYS A 137 5.50 -7.91 0.18
CA CYS A 137 4.85 -7.55 -1.08
C CYS A 137 4.99 -6.07 -1.44
N GLY A 138 5.47 -5.24 -0.52
CA GLY A 138 5.70 -3.82 -0.72
C GLY A 138 4.55 -2.91 -0.29
N GLY A 139 3.65 -3.41 0.56
CA GLY A 139 2.51 -2.65 1.06
C GLY A 139 2.32 -2.75 2.57
N HIS A 140 1.29 -2.06 3.07
CA HIS A 140 0.82 -2.20 4.45
C HIS A 140 -0.65 -1.75 4.60
N ALA A 141 -1.23 -1.97 5.78
CA ALA A 141 -2.53 -1.41 6.15
C ALA A 141 -2.39 0.01 6.72
N GLY A 142 -3.15 0.97 6.18
CA GLY A 142 -3.19 2.36 6.61
C GLY A 142 -4.13 2.64 7.79
N ARG A 143 -4.28 3.92 8.15
CA ARG A 143 -5.12 4.37 9.29
C ARG A 143 -6.58 3.94 9.21
N GLY A 144 -7.07 3.58 8.02
CA GLY A 144 -8.42 3.06 7.82
C GLY A 144 -8.48 1.54 7.67
N ASP A 145 -7.40 0.82 8.00
CA ASP A 145 -7.21 -0.60 7.70
C ASP A 145 -7.16 -0.92 6.18
N ASP A 146 -7.00 0.11 5.35
CA ASP A 146 -6.85 -0.03 3.89
C ASP A 146 -5.46 -0.57 3.56
N TYR A 147 -5.38 -1.75 2.95
CA TYR A 147 -4.11 -2.25 2.43
C TYR A 147 -3.73 -1.53 1.14
N HIS A 148 -2.50 -1.06 1.03
CA HIS A 148 -1.98 -0.39 -0.17
C HIS A 148 -0.48 -0.59 -0.35
N TYR A 149 -0.03 -0.56 -1.60
CA TYR A 149 1.39 -0.62 -1.94
C TYR A 149 2.03 0.76 -1.87
N HIS A 150 3.26 0.85 -1.36
CA HIS A 150 4.08 2.06 -1.41
C HIS A 150 5.22 1.96 -2.44
N ILE A 151 5.57 0.73 -2.81
CA ILE A 151 6.60 0.41 -3.80
C ILE A 151 6.01 -0.52 -4.87
N ALA A 152 6.83 -0.98 -5.82
CA ALA A 152 6.42 -1.97 -6.81
C ALA A 152 5.65 -3.13 -6.15
N PRO A 153 4.46 -3.52 -6.63
CA PRO A 153 3.68 -4.63 -6.08
C PRO A 153 4.38 -5.99 -6.30
N ARG A 154 5.36 -6.34 -5.46
CA ARG A 154 6.32 -7.42 -5.75
C ARG A 154 5.65 -8.78 -5.90
N CYS A 155 4.72 -9.11 -5.00
CA CYS A 155 3.99 -10.36 -5.05
C CYS A 155 3.09 -10.44 -6.29
N LEU A 156 2.35 -9.38 -6.59
CA LEU A 156 1.53 -9.29 -7.83
C LEU A 156 2.41 -9.44 -9.09
N ILE A 157 3.53 -8.73 -9.18
CA ILE A 157 4.44 -8.83 -10.33
C ILE A 157 4.96 -10.28 -10.49
N ASN A 158 5.28 -10.94 -9.37
CA ASN A 158 5.71 -12.34 -9.36
C ASN A 158 4.63 -13.30 -9.87
N ASP A 159 3.37 -13.11 -9.46
CA ASP A 159 2.25 -13.94 -9.91
C ASP A 159 1.93 -13.77 -11.39
N LEU A 160 1.97 -12.52 -11.88
CA LEU A 160 1.77 -12.22 -13.30
C LEU A 160 2.88 -12.84 -14.17
N GLY A 161 4.10 -12.86 -13.64
CA GLY A 161 5.24 -13.55 -14.22
C GLY A 161 5.77 -12.95 -15.52
N ARG A 162 6.83 -13.60 -16.03
CA ARG A 162 7.59 -13.14 -17.21
C ARG A 162 6.73 -12.92 -18.46
N GLN A 163 5.76 -13.82 -18.72
CA GLN A 163 4.93 -13.72 -19.91
C GLN A 163 4.12 -12.41 -19.92
N TRP A 164 3.51 -12.06 -18.79
CA TRP A 164 2.73 -10.82 -18.69
C TRP A 164 3.60 -9.58 -18.79
N ILE A 165 4.72 -9.59 -18.05
CA ILE A 165 5.52 -8.40 -17.80
C ILE A 165 6.45 -8.07 -18.96
N ASP A 166 7.24 -9.04 -19.40
CA ASP A 166 8.35 -8.80 -20.32
C ASP A 166 8.01 -9.17 -21.78
N ILE A 167 7.11 -10.14 -21.99
CA ILE A 167 6.71 -10.60 -23.34
C ILE A 167 5.47 -9.84 -23.83
N ASP A 168 4.37 -9.91 -23.10
CA ASP A 168 3.12 -9.25 -23.46
C ASP A 168 3.15 -7.75 -23.15
N LYS A 169 4.09 -7.29 -22.32
CA LYS A 169 4.28 -5.89 -21.91
C LYS A 169 2.97 -5.25 -21.42
N LYS A 170 2.26 -5.99 -20.57
CA LYS A 170 0.98 -5.57 -19.99
C LYS A 170 1.18 -4.73 -18.72
N PRO A 171 0.24 -3.83 -18.40
CA PRO A 171 0.30 -3.05 -17.17
C PRO A 171 0.20 -3.92 -15.91
N VAL A 172 0.80 -3.46 -14.82
CA VAL A 172 0.59 -3.96 -13.45
C VAL A 172 -0.29 -3.03 -12.61
N GLY A 173 -0.58 -1.84 -13.15
CA GLY A 173 -1.50 -0.89 -12.56
C GLY A 173 -1.73 0.31 -13.47
N TYR A 174 -2.47 1.28 -12.94
CA TYR A 174 -2.74 2.55 -13.58
C TYR A 174 -2.55 3.67 -12.56
N ALA A 175 -1.83 4.71 -12.96
CA ALA A 175 -1.62 5.89 -12.13
C ALA A 175 -2.90 6.74 -12.03
N MET A 176 -2.94 7.66 -11.08
CA MET A 176 -4.05 8.58 -10.83
C MET A 176 -4.34 9.51 -12.02
N ASP A 177 -3.34 9.78 -12.85
CA ASP A 177 -3.48 10.50 -14.12
C ASP A 177 -3.87 9.58 -15.30
N SER A 178 -4.22 8.33 -14.99
CA SER A 178 -4.70 7.27 -15.88
C SER A 178 -3.68 6.69 -16.86
N PHE A 179 -2.39 7.01 -16.75
CA PHE A 179 -1.36 6.32 -17.53
C PHE A 179 -1.07 4.91 -16.97
N PRO A 180 -0.74 3.93 -17.84
CA PRO A 180 -0.34 2.61 -17.39
C PRO A 180 0.95 2.65 -16.57
N ILE A 181 1.04 1.73 -15.60
CA ILE A 181 2.25 1.42 -14.84
C ILE A 181 2.68 0.01 -15.27
N LEU A 182 3.93 -0.13 -15.70
CA LEU A 182 4.55 -1.40 -16.13
C LEU A 182 5.70 -1.78 -15.19
N ALA A 183 6.20 -3.00 -15.38
CA ALA A 183 7.40 -3.53 -14.72
C ALA A 183 8.39 -4.14 -15.72
N LEU A 184 8.55 -3.53 -16.89
CA LEU A 184 9.50 -3.97 -17.91
C LEU A 184 10.90 -4.09 -17.31
N GLY A 185 11.59 -5.19 -17.61
CA GLY A 185 12.92 -5.46 -17.08
C GLY A 185 12.93 -6.18 -15.74
N TRP A 186 11.77 -6.54 -15.17
CA TRP A 186 11.70 -7.22 -13.87
C TRP A 186 12.24 -8.64 -13.91
N PHE A 187 11.89 -9.43 -14.94
CA PHE A 187 12.43 -10.79 -15.12
C PHE A 187 13.50 -10.86 -16.21
N GLU A 188 13.43 -9.97 -17.20
CA GLU A 188 14.40 -9.89 -18.28
C GLU A 188 15.16 -8.56 -18.29
N PRO A 189 16.39 -8.48 -17.75
CA PRO A 189 17.16 -7.24 -17.75
C PRO A 189 17.38 -6.61 -19.13
N ALA A 190 17.33 -7.41 -20.20
CA ALA A 190 17.40 -6.94 -21.58
C ALA A 190 16.21 -6.05 -21.99
N ASN A 191 15.06 -6.17 -21.31
CA ASN A 191 13.89 -5.33 -21.50
C ASN A 191 13.86 -4.11 -20.58
N SER A 192 14.93 -3.88 -19.80
CA SER A 192 15.01 -2.73 -18.90
C SER A 192 14.96 -1.43 -19.69
N VAL A 193 14.08 -0.54 -19.23
CA VAL A 193 13.90 0.81 -19.78
C VAL A 193 14.47 1.90 -18.88
N GLU A 194 15.16 1.54 -17.79
CA GLU A 194 15.53 2.47 -16.71
C GLU A 194 16.33 3.69 -17.20
N SER A 195 17.21 3.53 -18.20
CA SER A 195 18.01 4.62 -18.78
C SER A 195 17.23 5.55 -19.70
N LEU A 196 16.00 5.18 -20.07
CA LEU A 196 15.12 5.91 -20.99
C LEU A 196 14.02 6.68 -20.26
N LEU A 197 13.85 6.44 -18.96
CA LEU A 197 12.80 7.05 -18.16
C LEU A 197 13.06 8.54 -17.90
N ASP A 198 11.99 9.32 -17.93
CA ASP A 198 11.98 10.71 -17.49
C ASP A 198 12.04 10.84 -15.96
N ALA A 199 12.01 12.07 -15.46
CA ALA A 199 12.08 12.36 -14.02
C ALA A 199 10.94 11.74 -13.21
N CYS A 200 9.78 11.49 -13.82
CA CYS A 200 8.62 10.86 -13.18
C CYS A 200 8.64 9.33 -13.26
N ARG A 201 9.69 8.74 -13.85
CA ARG A 201 9.83 7.31 -14.15
C ARG A 201 8.95 6.82 -15.29
N GLY A 202 8.61 7.68 -16.25
CA GLY A 202 7.87 7.28 -17.43
C GLY A 202 8.59 7.52 -18.74
N MET A 203 8.08 6.94 -19.82
CA MET A 203 8.57 7.13 -21.18
C MET A 203 7.46 6.89 -22.19
N LYS A 204 7.71 7.22 -23.45
CA LYS A 204 6.84 6.81 -24.56
C LYS A 204 7.38 5.54 -25.20
N ASP A 205 6.49 4.64 -25.58
CA ASP A 205 6.82 3.57 -26.52
C ASP A 205 7.00 4.08 -27.95
N ASP A 206 7.37 3.18 -28.86
CA ASP A 206 7.56 3.47 -30.29
C ASP A 206 6.30 3.95 -31.01
N LYS A 207 5.11 3.68 -30.45
CA LYS A 207 3.81 4.17 -30.95
C LYS A 207 3.41 5.52 -30.32
N GLY A 208 4.23 6.06 -29.42
CA GLY A 208 4.01 7.32 -28.74
C GLY A 208 3.13 7.23 -27.49
N SER A 209 2.77 6.03 -27.04
CA SER A 209 1.99 5.80 -25.83
C SER A 209 2.86 5.99 -24.60
N TYR A 210 2.48 6.89 -23.70
CA TYR A 210 3.21 7.13 -22.46
C TYR A 210 2.84 6.12 -21.37
N PHE A 211 3.81 5.67 -20.59
CA PHE A 211 3.64 4.80 -19.43
C PHE A 211 4.71 5.05 -18.36
N TYR A 212 4.41 4.70 -17.11
CA TYR A 212 5.37 4.61 -16.02
C TYR A 212 5.98 3.22 -15.94
N ASN A 213 7.22 3.10 -15.47
CA ASN A 213 7.84 1.82 -15.18
C ASN A 213 8.38 1.77 -13.75
N VAL A 214 7.98 0.75 -12.99
CA VAL A 214 8.47 0.57 -11.61
C VAL A 214 9.98 0.32 -11.61
N LYS A 215 10.64 0.68 -10.52
CA LYS A 215 12.07 0.44 -10.36
C LYS A 215 12.33 -1.01 -9.96
N THR A 216 13.33 -1.64 -10.58
CA THR A 216 13.72 -3.04 -10.32
C THR A 216 14.83 -3.18 -9.28
N THR A 217 15.31 -2.06 -8.72
CA THR A 217 16.40 -2.00 -7.75
C THR A 217 15.91 -1.43 -6.41
N PRO A 218 16.69 -1.56 -5.32
CA PRO A 218 16.25 -1.16 -3.99
C PRO A 218 15.74 0.29 -3.91
N ASP A 219 14.64 0.46 -3.18
CA ASP A 219 13.63 1.54 -3.19
C ASP A 219 12.38 1.23 -4.03
N TRP A 220 12.49 0.45 -5.10
CA TRP A 220 11.39 -0.07 -5.94
C TRP A 220 10.29 0.95 -6.27
N ASN A 221 10.65 2.22 -6.44
CA ASN A 221 9.69 3.29 -6.67
C ASN A 221 8.76 2.97 -7.85
N VAL A 222 7.46 3.19 -7.66
CA VAL A 222 6.47 3.05 -8.74
C VAL A 222 6.57 4.22 -9.72
N LEU A 223 6.56 5.45 -9.18
CA LEU A 223 6.69 6.71 -9.91
C LEU A 223 7.24 7.79 -8.96
N ASN A 224 7.75 8.90 -9.51
CA ASN A 224 8.23 10.04 -8.70
C ASN A 224 7.32 11.28 -8.80
N CYS A 225 6.49 11.35 -9.83
CA CYS A 225 5.52 12.40 -10.10
C CYS A 225 4.49 11.91 -11.12
N LEU A 226 3.43 12.68 -11.33
CA LEU A 226 2.38 12.43 -12.32
C LEU A 226 2.60 13.37 -13.53
N SER A 227 3.00 12.81 -14.65
CA SER A 227 3.22 13.46 -15.95
C SER A 227 1.92 13.87 -16.65
N GLY A 228 0.79 13.25 -16.32
CA GLY A 228 -0.54 13.68 -16.75
C GLY A 228 -1.19 14.66 -15.78
N THR A 229 -2.50 14.89 -15.97
CA THR A 229 -3.30 15.67 -15.01
C THR A 229 -3.94 14.74 -13.98
N PRO A 230 -3.56 14.80 -12.69
CA PRO A 230 -4.19 14.00 -11.65
C PRO A 230 -5.65 14.38 -11.47
N ARG A 231 -6.49 13.39 -11.12
CA ARG A 231 -7.92 13.59 -10.87
C ARG A 231 -8.41 12.64 -9.79
N GLY A 232 -9.61 12.89 -9.26
CA GLY A 232 -10.28 11.93 -8.39
C GLY A 232 -10.57 10.66 -9.17
N PHE A 233 -9.81 9.60 -8.91
CA PHE A 233 -9.87 8.33 -9.64
C PHE A 233 -10.42 7.18 -8.80
N ALA A 234 -10.61 7.39 -7.49
CA ALA A 234 -11.08 6.39 -6.56
C ALA A 234 -12.14 6.96 -5.62
N ARG A 235 -13.16 6.14 -5.32
CA ARG A 235 -14.07 6.32 -4.19
C ARG A 235 -13.93 5.10 -3.31
N ASP A 236 -14.12 5.29 -2.01
CA ASP A 236 -13.96 4.24 -1.03
C ASP A 236 -15.06 4.34 0.03
N ARG A 237 -15.55 3.19 0.48
CA ARG A 237 -16.41 3.05 1.65
C ARG A 237 -15.86 1.97 2.55
N TRP A 238 -15.73 2.31 3.82
CA TRP A 238 -15.20 1.45 4.85
C TRP A 238 -15.74 1.86 6.22
N THR A 239 -15.45 1.03 7.22
CA THR A 239 -15.84 1.28 8.61
C THR A 239 -14.60 1.30 9.48
N MET A 240 -14.38 2.41 10.18
CA MET A 240 -13.28 2.55 11.11
C MET A 240 -13.43 1.60 12.30
N ARG A 241 -12.33 0.93 12.66
CA ARG A 241 -12.23 0.20 13.93
C ARG A 241 -12.34 1.14 15.12
N ARG A 242 -13.01 0.69 16.16
CA ARG A 242 -13.21 1.47 17.38
C ARG A 242 -12.71 0.70 18.59
N ASP A 243 -12.19 1.44 19.55
CA ASP A 243 -11.81 0.89 20.85
C ASP A 243 -13.04 0.72 21.77
N ARG A 244 -12.82 0.19 22.97
CA ARG A 244 -13.87 -0.03 23.98
C ARG A 244 -14.56 1.23 24.47
N THR A 245 -13.99 2.41 24.20
CA THR A 245 -14.56 3.72 24.54
C THR A 245 -15.37 4.32 23.37
N GLY A 246 -15.43 3.63 22.23
CA GLY A 246 -16.11 4.07 21.02
C GLY A 246 -15.29 5.06 20.18
N GLN A 247 -14.01 5.29 20.50
CA GLN A 247 -13.14 6.15 19.71
C GLN A 247 -12.46 5.37 18.59
N ASP A 248 -12.18 6.08 17.49
CA ASP A 248 -11.51 5.52 16.31
C ASP A 248 -10.07 5.09 16.63
N ILE A 249 -9.70 3.88 16.18
CA ILE A 249 -8.33 3.36 16.30
C ILE A 249 -7.53 3.81 15.09
N VAL A 250 -6.75 4.86 15.27
CA VAL A 250 -5.88 5.44 14.22
C VAL A 250 -4.50 4.79 14.15
N GLY A 251 -4.21 3.85 15.04
CA GLY A 251 -2.94 3.14 15.11
C GLY A 251 -1.86 3.93 15.85
N LEU A 252 -0.90 3.20 16.43
CA LEU A 252 0.25 3.77 17.11
C LEU A 252 1.50 3.09 16.53
N PRO A 253 2.40 3.85 15.87
CA PRO A 253 3.67 3.33 15.41
C PRO A 253 4.46 2.71 16.56
N ILE A 254 4.80 1.44 16.41
CA ILE A 254 5.62 0.67 17.34
C ILE A 254 6.60 -0.21 16.56
N PRO A 255 7.80 -0.45 17.11
CA PRO A 255 8.77 -1.42 16.58
C PRO A 255 8.31 -2.86 16.87
N PHE A 256 7.25 -3.27 16.18
CA PHE A 256 6.68 -4.61 16.24
C PHE A 256 6.96 -5.33 14.92
N GLU A 257 7.86 -6.30 14.97
CA GLU A 257 8.21 -7.15 13.84
C GLU A 257 7.13 -8.21 13.65
N ILE A 258 6.33 -8.07 12.59
CA ILE A 258 5.21 -8.96 12.28
C ILE A 258 5.76 -10.23 11.61
N LYS A 259 5.55 -11.36 12.27
CA LYS A 259 5.94 -12.70 11.80
C LYS A 259 4.83 -13.40 11.04
N THR A 260 3.60 -13.23 11.48
CA THR A 260 2.42 -13.77 10.80
C THR A 260 1.26 -12.80 10.93
N ALA A 261 0.41 -12.75 9.92
CA ALA A 261 -0.88 -12.06 9.96
C ALA A 261 -1.97 -13.00 9.43
N SER A 262 -3.16 -12.93 10.03
CA SER A 262 -4.29 -13.75 9.62
C SER A 262 -5.61 -13.03 9.89
N SER A 263 -6.63 -13.41 9.13
CA SER A 263 -8.00 -12.94 9.31
C SER A 263 -8.95 -14.12 9.23
N GLN A 264 -9.87 -14.22 10.18
CA GLN A 264 -10.89 -15.26 10.22
C GLN A 264 -12.26 -14.63 10.44
N SER A 265 -13.22 -15.05 9.62
CA SER A 265 -14.61 -14.63 9.77
C SER A 265 -15.34 -15.51 10.78
N PHE A 266 -16.06 -14.85 11.68
CA PHE A 266 -17.00 -15.45 12.63
C PHE A 266 -18.39 -14.87 12.38
N ARG A 267 -19.42 -15.41 13.04
CA ARG A 267 -20.79 -14.90 12.88
C ARG A 267 -20.89 -13.46 13.38
N GLY A 268 -20.84 -12.50 12.46
CA GLY A 268 -21.01 -11.07 12.73
C GLY A 268 -19.70 -10.27 12.84
N ASP A 269 -18.55 -10.93 12.96
CA ASP A 269 -17.25 -10.29 13.19
C ASP A 269 -16.16 -10.89 12.29
N VAL A 270 -15.09 -10.11 12.06
CA VAL A 270 -13.85 -10.59 11.44
C VAL A 270 -12.71 -10.36 12.43
N CYS A 271 -12.18 -11.46 12.98
CA CYS A 271 -11.05 -11.41 13.87
C CYS A 271 -9.76 -11.41 13.08
N ARG A 272 -8.91 -10.42 13.36
CA ARG A 272 -7.60 -10.25 12.72
C ARG A 272 -6.52 -10.40 13.78
N VAL A 273 -5.47 -11.14 13.46
CA VAL A 273 -4.39 -11.44 14.39
C VAL A 273 -3.06 -11.20 13.69
N MET A 274 -2.15 -10.50 14.36
CA MET A 274 -0.75 -10.37 13.98
C MET A 274 0.11 -10.92 15.12
N THR A 275 0.96 -11.91 14.84
CA THR A 275 1.97 -12.37 15.80
C THR A 275 3.30 -11.75 15.45
N GLY A 276 4.14 -11.51 16.45
CA GLY A 276 5.38 -10.81 16.22
C GLY A 276 6.22 -10.57 17.46
N THR A 277 7.18 -9.68 17.33
CA THR A 277 8.13 -9.33 18.38
C THR A 277 8.16 -7.83 18.58
N LEU A 278 7.75 -7.37 19.77
CA LEU A 278 7.91 -5.99 20.20
C LEU A 278 9.36 -5.75 20.66
N ARG A 279 9.98 -4.64 20.25
CA ARG A 279 11.38 -4.33 20.57
C ARG A 279 11.56 -2.92 21.15
N GLY A 280 12.47 -2.74 22.09
CA GLY A 280 12.92 -1.41 22.52
C GLY A 280 11.82 -0.43 22.97
N GLU A 281 10.75 -0.93 23.59
CA GLU A 281 9.62 -0.11 24.08
C GLU A 281 9.59 -0.04 25.61
N GLN A 282 8.88 0.96 26.15
CA GLN A 282 8.63 1.08 27.58
C GLN A 282 7.14 0.81 27.84
N LEU A 283 6.83 -0.23 28.61
CA LEU A 283 5.47 -0.60 28.98
C LEU A 283 5.10 0.00 30.33
N LEU A 284 3.95 0.66 30.40
CA LEU A 284 3.30 1.00 31.66
C LEU A 284 2.71 -0.27 32.29
N GLN A 285 3.00 -0.49 33.57
CA GLN A 285 2.54 -1.64 34.35
C GLN A 285 1.34 -1.24 35.21
N SER A 286 0.49 -2.19 35.58
CA SER A 286 -0.75 -1.94 36.34
C SER A 286 -0.52 -1.28 37.70
N ASN A 287 0.68 -1.42 38.28
CA ASN A 287 1.09 -0.74 39.52
C ASN A 287 1.59 0.72 39.31
N GLY A 288 1.52 1.25 38.09
CA GLY A 288 1.94 2.61 37.73
C GLY A 288 3.43 2.78 37.47
N THR A 289 4.24 1.72 37.56
CA THR A 289 5.66 1.75 37.18
C THR A 289 5.83 1.43 35.69
N THR A 290 7.04 1.63 35.16
CA THR A 290 7.34 1.30 33.75
C THR A 290 8.39 0.21 33.65
N LYS A 291 8.20 -0.72 32.71
CA LYS A 291 9.14 -1.79 32.38
C LYS A 291 9.69 -1.58 30.98
N ARG A 292 11.02 -1.57 30.83
CA ARG A 292 11.65 -1.57 29.50
C ARG A 292 11.59 -2.98 28.92
N ILE A 293 11.17 -3.07 27.67
CA ILE A 293 11.15 -4.31 26.90
C ILE A 293 12.20 -4.19 25.81
N ASP A 294 13.24 -5.01 25.90
CA ASP A 294 14.24 -5.10 24.84
C ASP A 294 13.69 -5.90 23.67
N ARG A 295 13.11 -7.06 23.97
CA ARG A 295 12.47 -7.96 23.00
C ARG A 295 11.42 -8.83 23.70
N GLN A 296 10.19 -8.84 23.20
CA GLN A 296 9.13 -9.72 23.70
C GLN A 296 8.23 -10.17 22.55
N ASP A 297 8.04 -11.48 22.43
CA ASP A 297 7.11 -12.06 21.48
C ASP A 297 5.67 -11.94 22.00
N GLY A 298 4.72 -11.74 21.09
CA GLY A 298 3.31 -11.70 21.43
C GLY A 298 2.40 -11.48 20.23
N ALA A 299 1.11 -11.30 20.50
CA ALA A 299 0.08 -11.11 19.50
C ALA A 299 -0.69 -9.79 19.70
N LEU A 300 -1.00 -9.16 18.58
CA LEU A 300 -1.98 -8.10 18.45
C LEU A 300 -3.21 -8.68 17.77
N PHE A 301 -4.41 -8.34 18.24
CA PHE A 301 -5.63 -8.81 17.61
C PHE A 301 -6.76 -7.80 17.71
N TYR A 302 -7.72 -7.92 16.79
CA TYR A 302 -8.96 -7.16 16.81
C TYR A 302 -10.08 -7.95 16.13
N CYS A 303 -11.19 -8.16 16.84
CA CYS A 303 -12.44 -8.66 16.28
C CYS A 303 -13.51 -7.56 16.24
N ASN A 304 -13.70 -6.89 17.37
CA ASN A 304 -14.69 -5.83 17.57
C ASN A 304 -14.25 -4.94 18.75
N ALA A 305 -15.02 -3.89 19.06
CA ALA A 305 -14.68 -2.93 20.12
C ALA A 305 -14.66 -3.51 21.55
N ALA A 306 -15.17 -4.73 21.74
CA ALA A 306 -15.17 -5.46 23.01
C ALA A 306 -14.37 -6.79 22.93
N CYS A 307 -13.53 -6.95 21.90
CA CYS A 307 -12.60 -8.06 21.75
C CYS A 307 -11.39 -7.62 20.92
N TYR A 308 -10.35 -7.10 21.60
CA TYR A 308 -9.07 -6.73 20.98
C TYR A 308 -7.94 -6.68 22.01
N GLY A 309 -6.70 -6.71 21.52
CA GLY A 309 -5.48 -6.50 22.29
C GLY A 309 -4.49 -5.67 21.48
N LEU A 310 -4.34 -4.39 21.83
CA LEU A 310 -3.54 -3.40 21.09
C LEU A 310 -2.78 -2.47 22.04
N PHE A 311 -1.69 -1.90 21.55
CA PHE A 311 -0.93 -0.90 22.30
C PHE A 311 -1.41 0.52 22.04
N PHE A 312 -1.54 1.27 23.13
CA PHE A 312 -1.81 2.70 23.09
C PHE A 312 -0.79 3.47 23.92
N GLU A 313 -0.62 4.74 23.60
CA GLU A 313 0.35 5.58 24.31
C GLU A 313 -0.20 5.96 25.68
N ALA A 314 0.59 5.71 26.73
CA ALA A 314 0.25 6.06 28.10
C ALA A 314 0.23 7.58 28.32
N ASP A 315 -0.50 8.02 29.33
CA ASP A 315 -0.45 9.41 29.77
C ASP A 315 0.94 9.77 30.30
N ARG A 316 1.30 11.04 30.14
CA ARG A 316 2.54 11.54 30.74
C ARG A 316 2.33 11.64 32.26
N ALA A 317 3.27 11.09 33.01
CA ALA A 317 3.31 11.22 34.46
C ALA A 317 4.75 11.51 34.91
N SER A 318 4.92 12.16 36.07
CA SER A 318 6.24 12.43 36.64
C SER A 318 7.04 11.16 36.94
N SER A 319 6.36 10.04 37.16
CA SER A 319 6.94 8.70 37.34
C SER A 319 7.40 8.05 36.02
N ILE A 320 6.99 8.57 34.87
CA ILE A 320 7.27 8.00 33.53
C ILE A 320 8.32 8.87 32.85
N ARG A 321 9.50 8.29 32.60
CA ARG A 321 10.56 8.96 31.84
C ARG A 321 10.43 8.65 30.35
N GLY A 322 10.02 9.65 29.57
CA GLY A 322 9.89 9.54 28.12
C GLY A 322 8.51 9.02 27.69
N ARG A 323 8.47 8.38 26.51
CA ARG A 323 7.25 7.72 26.01
C ARG A 323 7.11 6.34 26.66
N ALA A 324 5.90 6.04 27.12
CA ALA A 324 5.48 4.70 27.49
C ALA A 324 4.21 4.32 26.72
N ILE A 325 4.00 3.03 26.51
CA ILE A 325 2.79 2.45 25.93
C ILE A 325 2.19 1.46 26.92
N TYR A 326 0.91 1.13 26.78
CA TYR A 326 0.25 0.10 27.57
C TYR A 326 -0.54 -0.81 26.65
N TYR A 327 -0.63 -2.08 27.02
CA TYR A 327 -1.43 -3.06 26.29
C TYR A 327 -2.87 -2.99 26.78
N ASP A 328 -3.73 -2.39 25.97
CA ASP A 328 -5.16 -2.32 26.20
C ASP A 328 -5.78 -3.59 25.62
N TYR A 329 -6.35 -4.38 26.52
CA TYR A 329 -6.87 -5.71 26.25
C TYR A 329 -8.30 -5.79 26.76
N ILE A 330 -9.17 -6.34 25.93
CA ILE A 330 -10.58 -6.60 26.25
C ILE A 330 -11.00 -7.88 25.54
N ASP A 331 -11.72 -8.74 26.26
CA ASP A 331 -12.23 -10.03 25.79
C ASP A 331 -13.71 -10.27 26.13
N ASP A 332 -14.42 -9.23 26.56
CA ASP A 332 -15.82 -9.25 27.01
C ASP A 332 -16.80 -9.81 25.97
N ALA A 333 -16.52 -9.61 24.67
CA ALA A 333 -17.39 -10.03 23.58
C ALA A 333 -16.62 -10.66 22.41
N CYS A 334 -15.66 -11.53 22.72
CA CYS A 334 -14.98 -12.30 21.67
C CYS A 334 -15.93 -13.30 20.99
N PRO A 335 -15.88 -13.43 19.64
CA PRO A 335 -16.73 -14.37 18.92
C PRO A 335 -16.53 -15.81 19.37
N ALA A 336 -17.63 -16.58 19.46
CA ALA A 336 -17.55 -18.00 19.78
C ALA A 336 -16.70 -18.75 18.74
N GLY A 337 -15.73 -19.52 19.22
CA GLY A 337 -14.77 -20.25 18.38
C GLY A 337 -13.49 -19.48 18.04
N PHE A 338 -13.40 -18.19 18.40
CA PHE A 338 -12.12 -17.48 18.34
C PHE A 338 -11.23 -17.96 19.49
N ASP A 339 -10.15 -18.66 19.15
CA ASP A 339 -9.24 -19.30 20.13
C ASP A 339 -8.26 -18.28 20.73
N LEU A 340 -8.79 -17.37 21.53
CA LEU A 340 -8.01 -16.33 22.20
C LEU A 340 -6.94 -16.93 23.14
N ALA A 341 -7.23 -18.08 23.75
CA ALA A 341 -6.34 -18.77 24.68
C ALA A 341 -5.06 -19.30 24.00
N SER A 342 -5.10 -19.55 22.69
CA SER A 342 -3.91 -19.92 21.90
C SER A 342 -2.97 -18.75 21.63
N LEU A 343 -3.43 -17.50 21.76
CA LEU A 343 -2.63 -16.32 21.46
C LEU A 343 -1.69 -16.00 22.63
N ALA A 344 -0.40 -15.85 22.31
CA ALA A 344 0.57 -15.31 23.25
C ALA A 344 0.33 -13.79 23.42
N ILE A 345 -0.52 -13.39 24.36
CA ILE A 345 -0.81 -11.97 24.61
C ILE A 345 0.27 -11.31 25.48
N PHE A 346 0.39 -9.99 25.37
CA PHE A 346 1.17 -9.20 26.30
C PHE A 346 0.42 -9.03 27.64
N GLU A 347 1.14 -8.66 28.69
CA GLU A 347 0.54 -8.43 30.01
C GLU A 347 -0.50 -7.29 29.94
N PRO A 348 -1.80 -7.56 30.19
CA PRO A 348 -2.85 -6.54 30.16
C PRO A 348 -2.61 -5.44 31.18
N TYR A 349 -2.82 -4.19 30.78
CA TYR A 349 -2.81 -3.06 31.70
C TYR A 349 -4.17 -2.92 32.41
N LEU A 350 -4.16 -3.12 33.74
CA LEU A 350 -5.33 -3.05 34.62
C LEU A 350 -5.25 -1.89 35.62
N GLY A 351 -4.33 -0.95 35.39
CA GLY A 351 -4.14 0.23 36.24
C GLY A 351 -5.17 1.32 36.00
N SER A 352 -4.88 2.52 36.51
CA SER A 352 -5.73 3.72 36.34
C SER A 352 -6.03 4.01 34.87
N ALA A 353 -7.26 4.43 34.57
CA ALA A 353 -7.67 4.79 33.22
C ALA A 353 -6.71 5.81 32.59
N GLN A 354 -6.34 5.56 31.33
CA GLN A 354 -5.48 6.42 30.52
C GLN A 354 -6.32 7.26 29.56
N SER A 355 -5.89 8.48 29.24
CA SER A 355 -6.54 9.29 28.22
C SER A 355 -6.32 8.70 26.82
N ARG A 356 -7.36 8.71 26.01
CA ARG A 356 -7.28 8.30 24.61
C ARG A 356 -6.77 9.46 23.78
N LYS A 357 -5.60 9.27 23.17
CA LYS A 357 -5.01 10.25 22.26
C LYS A 357 -5.57 9.99 20.87
N GLY A 358 -6.31 10.97 20.35
CA GLY A 358 -6.72 10.97 18.95
C GLY A 358 -5.51 11.01 18.00
N PRO A 359 -5.75 10.94 16.68
CA PRO A 359 -4.66 11.03 15.70
C PRO A 359 -3.81 12.27 15.95
N ALA A 360 -2.49 12.09 15.88
CA ALA A 360 -1.55 13.21 15.94
C ALA A 360 -1.99 14.28 14.92
N GLY A 361 -2.18 15.52 15.40
CA GLY A 361 -2.61 16.62 14.55
C GLY A 361 -1.64 16.77 13.38
N THR A 362 -2.12 16.52 12.16
CA THR A 362 -1.33 16.74 10.94
C THR A 362 -1.18 18.24 10.78
N GLY A 363 -0.06 18.81 11.23
CA GLY A 363 0.25 20.23 11.00
C GLY A 363 0.05 20.57 9.53
N LYS A 364 -0.83 21.55 9.24
CA LYS A 364 -1.19 22.11 7.92
C LYS A 364 -0.97 21.15 6.73
N ALA A 365 -1.59 19.98 6.76
CA ALA A 365 -1.98 19.25 5.56
C ALA A 365 -3.50 19.36 5.47
N GLY A 366 -4.04 19.46 4.25
CA GLY A 366 -5.48 19.51 4.01
C GLY A 366 -6.22 18.39 4.75
N PRO A 367 -7.51 18.57 5.07
CA PRO A 367 -8.20 17.69 5.99
C PRO A 367 -8.14 16.25 5.46
N GLY A 368 -7.42 15.38 6.16
CA GLY A 368 -7.72 13.96 6.14
C GLY A 368 -9.21 13.77 6.45
N PRO A 369 -9.85 12.71 5.94
CA PRO A 369 -11.28 12.50 6.11
C PRO A 369 -11.63 12.60 7.59
N LYS A 370 -12.42 13.62 7.97
CA LYS A 370 -12.95 13.71 9.33
C LYS A 370 -13.95 12.57 9.50
N PRO A 371 -13.82 11.75 10.55
CA PRO A 371 -14.93 10.90 10.98
C PRO A 371 -16.11 11.81 11.30
N ARG A 372 -17.26 11.56 10.65
CA ARG A 372 -18.52 12.19 11.04
C ARG A 372 -19.27 11.21 11.94
N PRO A 373 -19.97 11.72 12.97
CA PRO A 373 -20.82 10.87 13.78
C PRO A 373 -21.96 10.33 12.91
N ASP A 374 -22.34 9.09 13.21
CA ASP A 374 -23.53 8.38 12.74
C ASP A 374 -23.52 7.79 11.32
N GLY A 375 -23.11 6.52 11.24
CA GLY A 375 -23.84 5.44 10.56
C GLY A 375 -24.19 5.54 9.06
N GLN A 376 -23.71 6.52 8.31
CA GLN A 376 -24.00 6.65 6.86
C GLN A 376 -22.78 6.40 5.96
N LYS A 377 -23.06 5.66 4.87
CA LYS A 377 -22.13 5.25 3.80
C LYS A 377 -21.49 6.48 3.13
N GLY A 378 -20.16 6.49 3.06
CA GLY A 378 -19.38 7.61 2.52
C GLY A 378 -19.40 7.70 0.98
N ASN A 379 -19.29 8.91 0.45
CA ASN A 379 -18.72 9.20 -0.86
C ASN A 379 -17.53 10.14 -0.59
N GLY A 380 -16.33 9.78 -1.06
CA GLY A 380 -15.14 10.62 -0.94
C GLY A 380 -15.34 11.99 -1.61
N PRO A 381 -14.71 13.07 -1.10
CA PRO A 381 -14.85 14.39 -1.72
C PRO A 381 -14.10 14.42 -3.07
N PRO A 382 -14.62 15.14 -4.09
CA PRO A 382 -13.86 15.41 -5.30
C PRO A 382 -12.69 16.35 -4.97
N PRO A 383 -11.53 16.20 -5.64
CA PRO A 383 -10.44 17.14 -5.51
C PRO A 383 -10.89 18.54 -5.95
N ARG A 384 -10.47 19.56 -5.20
CA ARG A 384 -10.70 20.96 -5.58
C ARG A 384 -9.74 21.32 -6.72
N ASN A 385 -10.30 21.95 -7.74
CA ASN A 385 -9.66 22.47 -8.95
C ASN A 385 -8.34 23.22 -8.71
#